data_AF-A0AAD6YB92-F1
#
_entry.id   AF-A0AAD6YB92-F1
#
_cell.length_a   1.000
_cell.length_b   1.000
_cell.length_c   1.000
_cell.angle_alpha   90.00
_cell.angle_beta   90.00
_cell.angle_gamma   90.00
#
_symmetry.space_group_name_H-M   'P 1'
#
loop_
_entity.id
_entity.type
_entity.pdbx_description
1 polymer ?
#
loop_
_entity_poly.entity_id
_entity_poly.type
_entity_poly.pdbx_seq_one_letter_code
_entity_poly.pdbx_strand_id
1 'polypeptide(L)'
;MHSGETNYRLGRLPLVIGMPVMITQNFDVQHGIVNGTTGFVKQIRYTINEVGERCIQSCIVHVPDMTGPPLPNLPPKHAAVLADTVDM
;
A
#
# COMPACT_ATOMS: atom_id res chain seq x y z
N MET A 1 -13.08 9.89 -26.11
CA MET A 1 -12.73 8.56 -25.56
C MET A 1 -13.21 8.53 -24.12
N HIS A 2 -14.29 7.80 -23.84
CA HIS A 2 -14.76 7.58 -22.47
C HIS A 2 -13.84 6.56 -21.82
N SER A 3 -12.90 7.02 -20.99
CA SER A 3 -12.11 6.15 -20.12
C SER A 3 -13.04 5.62 -19.03
N GLY A 4 -13.46 4.36 -19.21
CA GLY A 4 -14.23 3.52 -18.29
C GLY A 4 -14.61 4.11 -16.93
N GLU A 5 -15.87 4.54 -16.81
CA GLU A 5 -16.58 4.62 -15.53
C GLU A 5 -16.90 3.21 -15.04
N THR A 6 -15.87 2.42 -14.77
CA THR A 6 -16.03 1.22 -13.96
C THR A 6 -16.09 1.69 -12.53
N ASN A 7 -17.28 1.62 -11.92
CA ASN A 7 -17.48 1.58 -10.48
C ASN A 7 -16.69 0.38 -9.92
N TYR A 8 -15.37 0.48 -9.86
CA TYR A 8 -14.47 -0.46 -9.18
C TYR A 8 -14.72 -0.32 -7.68
N ARG A 9 -15.91 -0.75 -7.22
CA ARG A 9 -16.08 -1.24 -5.86
C ARG A 9 -15.41 -2.61 -5.82
N LEU A 10 -14.10 -2.63 -6.01
CA LEU A 10 -13.30 -3.70 -5.42
C LEU A 10 -13.71 -3.68 -3.95
N GLY A 11 -14.32 -4.77 -3.49
CA GLY A 11 -14.65 -4.91 -2.09
C GLY A 11 -13.41 -4.71 -1.21
N ARG A 12 -13.56 -4.87 0.10
CA ARG A 12 -12.40 -4.79 0.99
C ARG A 12 -11.37 -5.85 0.59
N LEU A 13 -10.16 -5.43 0.25
CA LEU A 13 -9.06 -6.32 -0.08
C LEU A 13 -8.45 -6.85 1.24
N PRO A 14 -8.55 -8.16 1.55
CA PRO A 14 -7.81 -8.71 2.67
C PRO A 14 -6.31 -8.62 2.38
N LEU A 15 -5.54 -8.09 3.35
CA LEU A 15 -4.09 -8.07 3.30
C LEU A 15 -3.53 -8.98 4.38
N VAL A 16 -2.55 -9.80 4.01
CA VAL A 16 -1.82 -10.69 4.92
C VAL A 16 -0.32 -10.49 4.78
N ILE A 17 0.44 -10.78 5.84
CA ILE A 17 1.90 -10.74 5.78
C ILE A 17 2.40 -11.76 4.75
N GLY A 18 3.34 -11.34 3.90
CA GLY A 18 3.88 -12.13 2.80
C GLY A 18 3.08 -12.03 1.51
N MET A 19 1.92 -11.39 1.50
CA MET A 19 1.10 -11.24 0.30
C MET A 19 1.83 -10.39 -0.76
N PRO A 20 1.88 -10.85 -2.02
CA PRO A 20 2.34 -10.02 -3.12
C PRO A 20 1.32 -8.91 -3.38
N VAL A 21 1.80 -7.69 -3.53
CA VAL A 21 0.98 -6.51 -3.77
C VAL A 21 1.57 -5.66 -4.89
N MET A 22 0.72 -4.88 -5.54
CA MET A 22 1.10 -3.86 -6.50
C MET A 22 0.69 -2.49 -5.95
N ILE A 23 1.62 -1.55 -5.95
CA ILE A 23 1.39 -0.16 -5.62
C ILE A 23 0.83 0.52 -6.87
N THR A 24 -0.34 1.14 -6.75
CA THR A 24 -1.11 1.71 -7.87
C THR A 24 -1.03 3.24 -7.94
N GLN A 25 -0.30 3.87 -7.01
CA GLN A 25 -0.13 5.32 -6.97
C GLN A 25 1.35 5.68 -6.98
N ASN A 26 1.68 6.75 -7.70
CA ASN A 26 3.00 7.36 -7.63
C ASN A 26 3.10 8.14 -6.32
N PHE A 27 4.02 7.76 -5.43
CA PHE A 27 4.28 8.57 -4.23
C PHE A 27 5.76 8.84 -3.97
N ASP A 28 6.67 8.04 -4.56
CA ASP A 28 8.11 8.30 -4.49
C ASP A 28 8.79 7.95 -5.82
N VAL A 29 8.51 8.75 -6.84
CA VAL A 29 8.98 8.53 -8.22
C VAL A 29 10.51 8.55 -8.30
N GLN A 30 11.17 9.41 -7.52
CA GLN A 30 12.63 9.55 -7.53
C GLN A 30 13.32 8.28 -7.05
N HIS A 31 12.69 7.54 -6.13
CA HIS A 31 13.23 6.32 -5.54
C HIS A 31 12.60 5.03 -6.08
N GLY A 32 11.86 5.14 -7.19
CA GLY A 32 11.33 3.98 -7.93
C GLY A 32 9.98 3.47 -7.44
N ILE A 33 9.26 4.20 -6.58
CA ILE A 33 7.90 3.84 -6.18
C ILE A 33 6.88 4.55 -7.09
N VAL A 34 6.59 3.88 -8.20
CA VAL A 34 5.65 4.30 -9.23
C VAL A 34 4.47 3.33 -9.33
N ASN A 35 3.40 3.73 -10.01
CA ASN A 35 2.30 2.84 -10.36
C ASN A 35 2.84 1.60 -11.09
N GLY A 36 2.45 0.42 -10.62
CA GLY A 36 2.90 -0.87 -11.12
C GLY A 36 4.05 -1.48 -10.32
N THR A 37 4.63 -0.73 -9.36
CA THR A 37 5.68 -1.26 -8.47
C THR A 37 5.14 -2.42 -7.65
N THR A 38 5.86 -3.53 -7.62
CA THR A 38 5.44 -4.73 -6.89
C THR A 38 6.27 -4.97 -5.65
N GLY A 39 5.71 -5.68 -4.68
CA GLY A 39 6.40 -6.01 -3.45
C GLY A 39 5.63 -6.98 -2.58
N PHE A 40 6.12 -7.16 -1.35
CA PHE A 40 5.55 -8.10 -0.39
C PHE A 40 5.22 -7.41 0.92
N VAL A 41 4.01 -7.63 1.45
CA VAL A 41 3.61 -7.08 2.75
C VAL A 41 4.48 -7.65 3.87
N LYS A 42 5.06 -6.80 4.70
CA LYS A 42 5.91 -7.18 5.85
C LYS A 42 5.33 -6.80 7.19
N GLN A 43 4.51 -5.76 7.24
CA GLN A 43 3.84 -5.31 8.47
C GLN A 43 2.51 -4.68 8.12
N ILE A 44 1.50 -4.86 8.97
CA ILE A 44 0.18 -4.24 8.86
C ILE A 44 -0.14 -3.54 10.18
N ARG A 45 -0.60 -2.30 10.10
CA ARG A 45 -1.21 -1.58 11.22
C ARG A 45 -2.70 -1.41 10.94
N TYR A 46 -3.53 -1.68 11.94
CA TYR A 46 -4.98 -1.58 11.83
C TYR A 46 -5.58 -1.04 13.13
N THR A 47 -6.79 -0.50 13.03
CA THR A 47 -7.67 -0.21 14.16
C THR A 47 -8.83 -1.22 14.17
N ILE A 48 -9.53 -1.31 15.29
CA ILE A 48 -10.78 -2.08 15.40
C ILE A 48 -11.93 -1.08 15.33
N ASN A 49 -12.89 -1.29 14.43
CA ASN A 49 -14.10 -0.47 14.36
C ASN A 49 -15.17 -0.91 15.38
N GLU A 50 -16.29 -0.19 15.42
CA GLU A 50 -17.39 -0.43 16.37
C GLU A 50 -18.01 -1.83 16.27
N VAL A 51 -17.95 -2.45 15.09
CA VAL A 51 -18.46 -3.80 14.82
C VAL A 51 -17.39 -4.88 14.95
N GLY A 52 -16.19 -4.55 15.46
CA GLY A 52 -15.12 -5.50 15.76
C GLY A 52 -14.23 -5.88 14.56
N GLU A 53 -14.33 -5.19 13.43
CA GLU A 53 -13.53 -5.47 12.24
C GLU A 53 -12.19 -4.75 12.25
N ARG A 54 -11.17 -5.37 11.64
CA ARG A 54 -9.83 -4.79 11.48
C ARG A 54 -9.81 -3.86 10.27
N CYS A 55 -9.66 -2.56 10.51
CA CYS A 55 -9.54 -1.53 9.50
C CYS A 55 -8.08 -1.12 9.31
N ILE A 56 -7.50 -1.47 8.16
CA ILE A 56 -6.09 -1.20 7.86
C ILE A 56 -5.86 0.31 7.78
N GLN A 57 -4.83 0.78 8.50
CA GLN A 57 -4.38 2.18 8.50
C GLN A 57 -3.13 2.37 7.67
N SER A 58 -2.28 1.35 7.62
CA SER A 58 -1.03 1.37 6.85
C SER A 58 -0.39 -0.02 6.80
N CYS A 59 0.48 -0.21 5.82
CA CYS A 59 1.33 -1.39 5.74
C CYS A 59 2.75 -1.02 5.32
N ILE A 60 3.69 -1.90 5.68
CA ILE A 60 5.07 -1.84 5.17
C ILE A 60 5.19 -2.89 4.08
N VAL A 61 5.70 -2.48 2.92
CA VAL A 61 5.91 -3.34 1.75
C VAL A 61 7.40 -3.39 1.45
N HIS A 62 7.96 -4.59 1.35
CA HIS A 62 9.30 -4.79 0.83
C HIS A 62 9.25 -4.71 -0.71
N VAL A 63 9.96 -3.75 -1.28
CA VAL A 63 10.00 -3.43 -2.72
C VAL A 63 11.42 -3.66 -3.23
N PRO A 64 11.72 -4.82 -3.85
CA PRO A 64 13.08 -5.18 -4.25
C PRO A 64 13.76 -4.17 -5.19
N ASP A 65 12.97 -3.46 -5.99
CA ASP A 65 13.45 -2.55 -7.04
C ASP A 65 13.56 -1.09 -6.57
N MET A 66 13.27 -0.82 -5.29
CA MET A 66 13.44 0.51 -4.70
C MET A 66 14.93 0.90 -4.67
N THR A 67 15.22 2.15 -5.05
CA THR A 67 16.59 2.70 -5.15
C THR A 67 16.91 3.73 -4.06
N GLY A 68 15.89 4.21 -3.34
CA GLY A 68 16.05 5.24 -2.30
C GLY A 68 16.70 4.76 -1.00
N PRO A 69 17.13 5.71 -0.16
CA PRO A 69 17.63 5.40 1.17
C PRO A 69 16.54 4.76 2.05
N PRO A 70 16.92 3.99 3.08
CA PRO A 70 15.95 3.42 4.02
C PRO A 70 15.20 4.53 4.78
N LEU A 71 13.91 4.31 5.00
CA LEU A 71 13.14 5.12 5.94
C LEU A 71 13.65 4.89 7.37
N PRO A 72 13.59 5.90 8.26
CA PRO A 72 14.00 5.74 9.66
C PRO A 72 13.31 4.54 10.32
N ASN A 73 14.11 3.72 11.02
CA ASN A 73 13.65 2.51 11.70
C ASN A 73 13.06 1.41 10.78
N LEU A 74 13.28 1.49 9.46
CA LEU A 74 12.93 0.42 8.52
C LEU A 74 14.17 -0.13 7.83
N PRO A 75 14.18 -1.42 7.46
CA PRO A 75 15.25 -1.96 6.64
C PRO A 75 15.27 -1.29 5.25
N PRO A 76 16.39 -1.40 4.51
CA PRO A 76 16.45 -0.97 3.11
C PRO A 76 15.32 -1.57 2.28
N LYS A 77 14.91 -0.85 1.23
CA LYS A 77 13.89 -1.34 0.27
C LYS A 77 12.51 -1.61 0.90
N HIS A 78 12.18 -0.91 1.98
CA HIS A 78 10.86 -0.98 2.61
C HIS A 78 10.13 0.35 2.41
N ALA A 79 8.96 0.26 1.81
CA ALA A 79 8.07 1.38 1.56
C ALA A 79 6.93 1.37 2.59
N ALA A 80 6.58 2.55 3.10
CA ALA A 80 5.41 2.73 3.95
C ALA A 80 4.22 3.15 3.08
N VAL A 81 3.18 2.33 3.04
CA VAL A 81 1.92 2.61 2.35
C VAL A 81 0.90 3.00 3.40
N LEU A 82 0.34 4.20 3.27
CA LEU A 82 -0.69 4.71 4.17
C LEU A 82 -2.07 4.49 3.55
N ALA A 83 -3.08 4.27 4.40
CA ALA A 83 -4.45 4.30 3.94
C ALA A 83 -4.77 5.69 3.41
N ASP A 84 -5.31 5.74 2.19
CA ASP A 84 -5.82 6.98 1.63
C ASP A 84 -7.13 7.34 2.36
N THR A 85 -7.20 8.52 2.95
CA THR A 85 -8.44 9.06 3.50
C THR A 85 -9.13 9.83 2.39
N VAL A 86 -10.10 9.20 1.75
CA VAL A 86 -11.14 9.97 1.03
C VAL A 86 -12.05 10.57 2.10
N ASP A 87 -11.88 11.87 2.37
CA ASP A 87 -12.99 12.66 2.91
C ASP A 87 -14.13 12.53 1.90
N MET A 88 -15.22 11.88 2.30
CA MET A 88 -16.48 11.85 1.54
C MET A 88 -17.31 13.08 1.88
#